data_AF-A0A378JG82-F1
#
_entry.id   AF-A0A378JG82-F1
#
_cell.length_a   1.000
_cell.length_b   1.000
_cell.length_c   1.000
_cell.angle_alpha   90.00
_cell.angle_beta   90.00
_cell.angle_gamma   90.00
#
_symmetry.space_group_name_H-M   'P 1'
#
loop_
_entity.id
_entity.type
_entity.pdbx_description
1 polymer ?
#
loop_
_entity_poly.entity_id
_entity_poly.type
_entity_poly.pdbx_seq_one_letter_code
_entity_poly.pdbx_strand_id
1 'polypeptide(L)' 'MIISKTRDYTGFSEESLNEAILNALEKAQEHSHVEVIESRSSLFTDNIRHYYVTLATFCD' A
#
# COMPACT_ATOMS: atom_id res chain seq x y z
N MET A 1 3.14 -23.16 10.99
CA MET A 1 2.16 -22.13 10.61
C MET A 1 2.46 -21.79 9.17
N ILE A 2 1.49 -21.92 8.27
CA ILE A 2 1.71 -21.60 6.85
C ILE A 2 1.12 -20.22 6.64
N ILE A 3 1.99 -19.21 6.60
CA ILE A 3 1.58 -17.84 6.25
C ILE A 3 1.22 -17.86 4.77
N SER A 4 -0.06 -17.61 4.46
CA SER A 4 -0.57 -17.61 3.10
C SER A 4 -0.90 -16.19 2.65
N LYS A 5 -0.62 -15.89 1.38
CA LYS A 5 -0.97 -14.60 0.79
C LYS A 5 -2.49 -14.49 0.69
N THR A 6 -3.06 -13.47 1.30
CA THR A 6 -4.51 -13.23 1.32
C THR A 6 -4.92 -12.40 0.11
N ARG A 7 -4.43 -11.16 0.00
CA ARG A 7 -4.81 -10.23 -1.08
C ARG A 7 -3.82 -9.08 -1.24
N ASP A 8 -3.87 -8.42 -2.39
CA ASP A 8 -3.14 -7.18 -2.65
C ASP A 8 -4.04 -5.96 -2.47
N TYR A 9 -3.53 -4.95 -1.76
CA TYR A 9 -4.21 -3.68 -1.49
C TYR A 9 -3.38 -2.52 -1.96
N THR A 10 -3.97 -1.61 -2.74
CA THR A 10 -3.30 -0.39 -3.20
C THR A 10 -3.83 0.82 -2.45
N GLY A 11 -2.94 1.56 -1.82
CA GLY A 11 -3.19 2.85 -1.21
C GLY A 11 -2.65 3.99 -2.06
N PHE A 12 -3.20 5.18 -1.85
CA PHE A 12 -2.89 6.40 -2.58
C PHE A 12 -2.76 7.57 -1.60
N SER A 13 -1.85 8.50 -1.86
CA SER A 13 -1.72 9.77 -1.14
C SER A 13 -1.10 10.83 -2.06
N GLU A 14 -1.41 12.10 -1.82
CA GLU A 14 -0.75 13.24 -2.47
C GLU A 14 0.40 13.82 -1.62
N GLU A 15 0.48 13.46 -0.34
CA GLU A 15 1.46 13.98 0.61
C GLU A 15 2.72 13.11 0.68
N SER A 16 2.58 11.79 0.83
CA SER A 16 3.73 10.89 1.03
C SER A 16 3.46 9.40 0.74
N LEU A 17 4.55 8.65 0.54
CA LEU A 17 4.51 7.18 0.50
C LEU A 17 4.01 6.57 1.81
N ASN A 18 4.33 7.16 2.97
CA ASN A 18 3.89 6.65 4.26
C ASN A 18 2.37 6.72 4.41
N GLU A 19 1.77 7.83 3.98
CA GLU A 19 0.31 7.94 3.98
C GLU A 19 -0.33 7.00 2.96
N ALA A 20 0.28 6.81 1.78
CA ALA A 20 -0.18 5.79 0.82
C ALA A 20 -0.11 4.37 1.41
N ILE A 21 0.90 4.05 2.24
CA ILE A 21 0.98 2.78 3.00
C ILE A 21 -0.16 2.67 4.00
N LEU A 22 -0.40 3.71 4.82
CA LEU A 22 -1.50 3.71 5.79
C LEU A 22 -2.86 3.50 5.11
N ASN A 23 -3.08 4.20 4.00
CA ASN A 23 -4.31 4.06 3.19
C ASN A 23 -4.45 2.67 2.55
N ALA A 24 -3.35 1.93 2.33
CA ALA A 24 -3.40 0.54 1.89
C ALA A 24 -3.70 -0.41 3.06
N LEU A 25 -3.11 -0.16 4.24
CA LEU A 25 -3.32 -0.95 5.47
C LEU A 25 -4.75 -0.84 5.99
N GLU A 26 -5.37 0.34 5.94
CA GLU A 26 -6.78 0.51 6.33
C GLU A 26 -7.71 -0.37 5.49
N LYS A 27 -7.39 -0.59 4.21
CA LYS A 27 -8.17 -1.47 3.33
C LYS A 27 -7.96 -2.96 3.64
N ALA A 28 -6.79 -3.31 4.18
CA ALA A 28 -6.46 -4.69 4.54
C ALA A 28 -7.28 -5.21 5.72
N GLN A 29 -7.72 -4.32 6.63
CA GLN A 29 -8.44 -4.61 7.88
C GLN A 29 -7.72 -5.60 8.81
N GLU A 30 -7.59 -6.87 8.43
CA GLU A 30 -6.90 -7.93 9.18
C GLU A 30 -5.70 -8.46 8.39
N HIS A 31 -4.53 -8.49 9.03
CA HIS A 31 -3.29 -9.02 8.47
C HIS A 31 -2.33 -9.38 9.61
N SER A 32 -1.65 -10.53 9.50
CA SER A 32 -0.54 -10.89 10.40
C SER A 32 0.79 -10.31 9.89
N HIS A 33 0.93 -10.20 8.57
CA HIS A 33 2.14 -9.74 7.89
C HIS A 33 1.78 -9.02 6.59
N VAL A 34 2.62 -8.06 6.20
CA VAL A 34 2.47 -7.30 4.94
C VAL A 34 3.81 -7.11 4.25
N GLU A 35 3.78 -7.13 2.93
CA GLU A 35 4.94 -6.85 2.09
C GLU A 35 4.61 -5.75 1.09
N VAL A 36 5.50 -4.77 0.96
CA VAL A 36 5.41 -3.77 -0.12
C VAL A 36 5.87 -4.43 -1.40
N ILE A 37 4.94 -4.64 -2.34
CA ILE A 37 5.25 -5.26 -3.64
C ILE A 37 5.50 -4.23 -4.74
N GLU A 38 4.92 -3.04 -4.62
CA GLU A 38 5.12 -1.96 -5.58
C GLU A 38 4.99 -0.60 -4.89
N SER A 39 5.89 0.31 -5.22
CA SER A 39 5.76 1.74 -4.91
C SER A 39 5.91 2.54 -6.19
N ARG A 40 4.97 3.44 -6.45
CA ARG A 40 4.97 4.32 -7.63
C ARG A 40 4.77 5.74 -7.16
N SER A 41 5.53 6.65 -7.77
CA SER A 41 5.26 8.07 -7.68
C SER A 41 5.08 8.65 -9.07
N SER A 42 4.15 9.58 -9.21
CA SER A 42 4.02 10.39 -10.41
C SER A 42 3.98 11.87 -10.01
N LEU A 43 4.59 12.69 -10.88
CA LEU A 43 4.56 14.14 -10.77
C LEU A 43 3.66 14.65 -11.89
N PHE A 44 2.55 15.29 -11.52
CA PHE A 44 1.65 15.93 -12.47
C PHE A 44 2.02 17.40 -12.68
N THR A 45 1.46 18.00 -13.73
CA THR A 45 1.44 19.46 -13.90
C THR A 45 0.85 20.10 -12.65
N ASP A 46 1.42 21.23 -12.22
CA ASP A 46 1.15 21.92 -10.95
C ASP A 46 1.90 21.39 -9.71
N ASN A 47 2.96 20.60 -9.92
CA ASN A 47 3.85 20.11 -8.85
C ASN A 47 3.13 19.22 -7.81
N ILE A 48 1.96 18.68 -8.18
CA ILE A 48 1.21 17.70 -7.40
C ILE A 48 1.90 16.36 -7.56
N ARG A 49 2.21 15.71 -6.43
CA ARG A 49 2.81 14.38 -6.40
C ARG A 49 1.74 13.38 -6.04
N HIS A 50 1.65 12.30 -6.79
CA HIS A 50 0.80 11.18 -6.46
C HIS A 50 1.67 10.02 -6.04
N TYR A 51 1.39 9.45 -4.87
CA TYR A 51 2.05 8.29 -4.33
C TYR A 51 1.07 7.13 -4.33
N TYR A 52 1.48 6.00 -4.91
CA TYR A 52 0.74 4.76 -4.89
C TYR A 52 1.60 3.67 -4.27
N VAL A 53 1.05 2.92 -3.33
CA VAL A 53 1.74 1.78 -2.72
C VAL A 53 0.82 0.57 -2.74
N THR A 54 1.33 -0.55 -3.26
CA THR A 54 0.63 -1.82 -3.25
C THR A 54 1.27 -2.75 -2.23
N LEU A 55 0.45 -3.22 -1.29
CA LEU A 55 0.80 -4.17 -0.24
C LEU A 55 0.22 -5.54 -0.55
N ALA A 56 1.03 -6.59 -0.44
CA ALA A 56 0.55 -7.95 -0.29
C ALA A 56 0.31 -8.23 1.19
N THR A 57 -0.88 -8.70 1.55
CA THR A 57 -1.20 -9.09 2.92
C THR A 57 -1.15 -10.60 3.08
N PHE A 58 -0.83 -11.04 4.29
CA PHE A 58 -0.74 -12.44 4.64
C PHE A 58 -1.36 -12.72 6.00
N CYS A 59 -1.96 -13.91 6.11
CA CYS A 59 -2.55 -14.43 7.33
C CYS A 59 -2.10 -15.89 7.57
N ASP A 60 -2.16 -16.31 8.82
CA ASP A 60 -1.79 -17.65 9.29
C ASP A 60 -2.87 -18.73 9.10
#